data_AF-X1PU28-F1
#
_entry.id   AF-X1PU28-F1
#
_cell.length_a   1.000
_cell.length_b   1.000
_cell.length_c   1.000
_cell.angle_alpha   90.00
_cell.angle_beta   90.00
_cell.angle_gamma   90.00
#
_symmetry.space_group_name_H-M   'P 1'
#
loop_
_entity.id
_entity.type
_entity.pdbx_description
1 polymer ?
#
loop_
_entity_poly.entity_id
_entity_poly.type
_entity_poly.pdbx_seq_one_letter_code
_entity_poly.pdbx_strand_id
1 'polypeptide(L)'
;MVKKVVIVGGGIAGIYVLRTLLARKSEVEEGMDFTVLKREKSGWVSTCGLPFALRGWYEIDRTEINKPQFFLDQGVDFRTETEVTKLNLEENNVVLKTGEELKYDFLVIATGRKQFVKETELEGVYTFNNEADAEKIEAAMNVEGVKSAYIRGRGIIGLQAAAAFSIRGLKTTVHGGPPSLLPSSLDPDMGDMVKERMEKEGIRFILDRREITAIKGHEGRAKSVVIGEKEEEKEEIPADIVIIGKWMTPEVD
;
A
#
# COMPACT_ATOMS: atom_id res chain seq x y z
N MET A 1 -24.93 1.07 -31.36
CA MET A 1 -25.36 0.92 -29.95
C MET A 1 -24.16 1.25 -29.08
N VAL A 2 -24.32 1.90 -27.93
CA VAL A 2 -23.18 2.24 -27.04
C VAL A 2 -23.08 1.19 -25.94
N LYS A 3 -21.90 0.61 -25.77
CA LYS A 3 -21.59 -0.42 -24.77
C LYS A 3 -21.02 0.21 -23.50
N LYS A 4 -21.49 -0.24 -22.34
CA LYS A 4 -21.04 0.24 -21.03
C LYS A 4 -19.93 -0.65 -20.48
N VAL A 5 -18.78 -0.05 -20.22
CA VAL A 5 -17.62 -0.71 -19.61
C VAL A 5 -17.42 -0.14 -18.21
N VAL A 6 -17.59 -0.97 -17.18
CA VAL A 6 -17.34 -0.58 -15.79
C VAL A 6 -16.02 -1.21 -15.32
N ILE A 7 -15.12 -0.37 -14.82
CA ILE A 7 -13.83 -0.79 -14.28
C ILE A 7 -13.84 -0.52 -12.77
N VAL A 8 -13.75 -1.58 -11.97
CA VAL A 8 -13.69 -1.50 -10.51
C VAL A 8 -12.22 -1.53 -10.10
N GLY A 9 -11.68 -0.36 -9.74
CA GLY A 9 -10.29 -0.16 -9.36
C GLY A 9 -9.53 0.77 -10.31
N GLY A 10 -9.23 1.98 -9.85
CA GLY A 10 -8.44 2.99 -10.58
C GLY A 10 -6.92 2.88 -10.41
N GLY A 11 -6.40 1.67 -10.10
CA GLY A 11 -4.97 1.38 -10.03
C GLY A 11 -4.35 1.09 -11.40
N ILE A 12 -3.06 0.73 -11.43
CA ILE A 12 -2.31 0.51 -12.70
C ILE A 12 -3.03 -0.44 -13.66
N ALA A 13 -3.61 -1.54 -13.17
CA ALA A 13 -4.31 -2.51 -14.01
C ALA A 13 -5.55 -1.89 -14.68
N GLY A 14 -6.44 -1.26 -13.90
CA GLY A 14 -7.65 -0.63 -14.43
C GLY A 14 -7.34 0.54 -15.38
N ILE A 15 -6.35 1.37 -15.03
CA ILE A 15 -5.89 2.48 -15.88
C ILE A 15 -5.27 1.96 -17.17
N TYR A 16 -4.49 0.88 -17.12
CA TYR A 16 -3.89 0.28 -18.31
C TYR A 16 -4.97 -0.26 -19.26
N VAL A 17 -5.98 -0.96 -18.73
CA VAL A 17 -7.13 -1.42 -19.53
C VAL A 17 -7.87 -0.23 -20.13
N LEU A 18 -8.22 0.78 -19.33
CA LEU A 18 -8.90 1.99 -19.79
C LEU A 18 -8.14 2.65 -20.95
N ARG A 19 -6.85 2.93 -20.76
CA ARG A 19 -6.02 3.61 -21.77
C ARG A 19 -5.89 2.80 -23.04
N THR A 20 -5.76 1.48 -22.92
CA THR A 20 -5.71 0.57 -24.07
C THR A 20 -7.01 0.61 -24.86
N LEU A 21 -8.17 0.58 -24.18
CA LEU A 21 -9.48 0.62 -24.84
C LEU A 21 -9.76 1.99 -25.46
N LEU A 22 -9.41 3.09 -24.78
CA LEU A 22 -9.54 4.44 -25.33
C LEU A 22 -8.70 4.63 -26.60
N ALA A 23 -7.45 4.16 -26.61
CA ALA A 23 -6.56 4.26 -27.77
C ALA A 23 -7.08 3.49 -28.99
N ARG A 24 -7.90 2.47 -28.76
CA ARG A 24 -8.46 1.58 -29.79
C ARG A 24 -9.96 1.80 -30.00
N LYS A 25 -10.55 2.84 -29.41
CA LYS A 25 -12.00 3.10 -29.46
C LYS A 25 -12.51 3.28 -30.89
N SER A 26 -11.66 3.79 -31.80
CA SER A 26 -11.98 3.93 -33.22
C SER A 26 -11.90 2.63 -34.03
N GLU A 27 -11.35 1.55 -33.46
CA GLU A 27 -11.28 0.24 -34.13
C GLU A 27 -12.59 -0.55 -34.00
N VAL A 28 -13.55 -0.06 -33.22
CA VAL A 28 -14.83 -0.72 -32.92
C VAL A 28 -15.97 0.10 -33.50
N GLU A 29 -16.92 -0.55 -34.18
CA GLU A 29 -18.09 0.13 -34.76
C GLU A 29 -19.07 0.58 -33.67
N GLU A 30 -19.21 -0.18 -32.59
CA GLU A 30 -19.99 0.22 -31.43
C GLU A 30 -19.30 1.32 -30.62
N GLY A 31 -20.08 2.31 -30.17
CA GLY A 31 -19.60 3.27 -29.18
C GLY A 31 -19.31 2.59 -27.85
N MET A 32 -18.37 3.13 -27.07
CA MET A 32 -18.05 2.66 -25.72
C MET A 32 -18.06 3.82 -24.74
N ASP A 33 -18.80 3.63 -23.63
CA ASP A 33 -18.80 4.52 -22.48
C ASP A 33 -18.09 3.82 -21.33
N PHE A 34 -17.15 4.53 -20.70
CA PHE A 34 -16.29 3.99 -19.66
C PHE A 34 -16.62 4.64 -18.32
N THR A 35 -16.85 3.81 -17.31
CA THR A 35 -16.92 4.24 -15.90
C THR A 35 -15.79 3.59 -15.13
N VAL A 36 -15.00 4.38 -14.40
CA VAL A 36 -13.98 3.89 -13.46
C VAL A 36 -14.42 4.23 -12.05
N LEU A 37 -14.45 3.22 -11.19
CA LEU A 37 -14.84 3.34 -9.79
C LEU A 37 -13.60 3.11 -8.93
N LYS A 38 -13.24 4.08 -8.11
CA LYS A 38 -12.07 4.02 -7.22
C LYS A 38 -12.47 4.43 -5.82
N ARG A 39 -12.07 3.63 -4.82
CA ARG A 39 -12.34 3.89 -3.41
C ARG A 39 -11.54 5.06 -2.87
N GLU A 40 -10.30 5.23 -3.32
CA GLU A 40 -9.42 6.31 -2.86
C GLU A 40 -9.78 7.66 -3.50
N LYS A 41 -9.36 8.76 -2.85
CA LYS A 41 -9.69 10.14 -3.22
C LYS A 41 -8.99 10.66 -4.48
N SER A 42 -7.76 10.22 -4.74
CA SER A 42 -6.96 10.71 -5.87
C SER A 42 -7.29 9.97 -7.17
N GLY A 43 -6.80 10.47 -8.30
CA GLY A 43 -6.82 9.80 -9.59
C GLY A 43 -5.83 8.63 -9.66
N TRP A 44 -4.98 8.59 -10.68
CA TRP A 44 -3.98 7.53 -10.83
C TRP A 44 -2.70 7.88 -10.08
N VAL A 45 -2.42 7.14 -9.01
CA VAL A 45 -1.24 7.33 -8.15
C VAL A 45 -0.19 6.25 -8.39
N SER A 46 1.08 6.67 -8.45
CA SER A 46 2.25 5.79 -8.46
C SER A 46 2.56 5.28 -7.06
N THR A 47 2.11 4.06 -6.73
CA THR A 47 2.45 3.43 -5.45
C THR A 47 3.95 3.16 -5.30
N CYS A 48 4.67 2.97 -6.42
CA CYS A 48 6.14 2.85 -6.43
C CYS A 48 6.85 4.18 -6.14
N GLY A 49 6.18 5.32 -6.30
CA GLY A 49 6.71 6.64 -5.99
C GLY A 49 6.62 7.00 -4.51
N LEU A 50 5.63 6.47 -3.79
CA LEU A 50 5.36 6.78 -2.38
C LEU A 50 6.59 6.61 -1.46
N PRO A 51 7.41 5.54 -1.58
CA PRO A 51 8.57 5.39 -0.70
C PRO A 51 9.66 6.44 -0.93
N PHE A 52 9.75 7.02 -2.14
CA PHE A 52 10.67 8.12 -2.43
C PHE A 52 10.12 9.45 -1.93
N ALA A 53 8.80 9.63 -1.95
CA ALA A 53 8.16 10.77 -1.29
C ALA A 53 8.45 10.75 0.21
N LEU A 54 8.28 9.60 0.88
CA LEU A 54 8.61 9.44 2.31
C LEU A 54 10.10 9.67 2.65
N ARG A 55 11.01 9.49 1.68
CA ARG A 55 12.43 9.86 1.82
C ARG A 55 12.65 11.38 1.78
N GLY A 56 11.65 12.15 1.36
CA GLY A 56 11.75 13.59 1.16
C GLY A 56 12.27 13.99 -0.22
N TRP A 57 12.22 13.12 -1.23
CA TRP A 57 12.65 13.49 -2.59
C TRP A 57 11.64 14.43 -3.27
N TYR A 58 10.37 14.32 -2.89
CA TYR A 58 9.25 15.12 -3.37
C TYR A 58 8.04 14.90 -2.46
N GLU A 59 7.05 15.81 -2.52
CA GLU A 59 5.79 15.68 -1.80
C GLU A 59 4.96 14.48 -2.30
N ILE A 60 4.16 13.86 -1.43
CA ILE A 60 3.30 12.72 -1.77
C ILE A 60 2.34 13.05 -2.92
N ASP A 61 1.80 14.27 -3.00
CA ASP A 61 0.93 14.75 -4.10
C ASP A 61 1.59 14.55 -5.49
N ARG A 62 2.92 14.66 -5.58
CA ARG A 62 3.65 14.45 -6.85
C ARG A 62 3.63 13.00 -7.35
N THR A 63 3.13 12.06 -6.54
CA THR A 63 2.92 10.67 -6.97
C THR A 63 1.61 10.48 -7.74
N GLU A 64 0.69 11.45 -7.71
CA GLU A 64 -0.51 11.46 -8.53
C GLU A 64 -0.14 11.82 -9.99
N ILE A 65 -0.03 10.79 -10.83
CA ILE A 65 0.38 10.93 -12.24
C ILE A 65 -0.70 11.66 -13.05
N ASN A 66 -1.96 11.29 -12.85
CA ASN A 66 -3.10 11.90 -13.51
C ASN A 66 -4.23 12.13 -12.52
N LYS A 67 -4.64 13.40 -12.36
CA LYS A 67 -5.80 13.78 -11.55
C LYS A 67 -7.10 13.29 -12.19
N PRO A 68 -8.21 13.14 -11.43
CA PRO A 68 -9.49 12.68 -11.99
C PRO A 68 -9.94 13.49 -13.21
N GLN A 69 -9.72 14.81 -13.21
CA GLN A 69 -10.05 15.70 -14.33
C GLN A 69 -9.46 15.26 -15.67
N PHE A 70 -8.24 14.70 -15.67
CA PHE A 70 -7.59 14.21 -16.89
C PHE A 70 -8.41 13.13 -17.61
N PHE A 71 -9.09 12.27 -16.85
CA PHE A 71 -9.94 11.22 -17.40
C PHE A 71 -11.32 11.75 -17.78
N LEU A 72 -11.89 12.66 -16.98
CA LEU A 72 -13.15 13.36 -17.29
C LEU A 72 -13.05 14.12 -18.63
N ASP A 73 -11.93 14.79 -18.88
CA ASP A 73 -11.66 15.52 -20.13
C ASP A 73 -11.60 14.59 -21.36
N GLN A 74 -11.40 13.28 -21.16
CA GLN A 74 -11.41 12.25 -22.20
C GLN A 74 -12.80 11.59 -22.37
N GLY A 75 -13.82 12.08 -21.65
CA GLY A 75 -15.18 11.53 -21.66
C GLY A 75 -15.33 10.23 -20.85
N VAL A 76 -14.43 9.98 -19.89
CA VAL A 76 -14.55 8.85 -18.95
C VAL A 76 -15.29 9.31 -17.71
N ASP A 77 -16.30 8.56 -17.27
CA ASP A 77 -16.94 8.76 -15.96
C ASP A 77 -16.01 8.21 -14.86
N PHE A 78 -15.07 9.04 -14.40
CA PHE A 78 -14.07 8.66 -13.41
C PHE A 78 -14.51 9.11 -12.01
N ARG A 79 -14.93 8.16 -11.17
CA ARG A 79 -15.45 8.43 -9.82
C ARG A 79 -14.46 7.97 -8.75
N THR A 80 -13.94 8.93 -8.00
CA THR A 80 -13.15 8.72 -6.78
C THR A 80 -14.07 8.61 -5.56
N GLU A 81 -13.51 8.20 -4.42
CA GLU A 81 -14.27 8.03 -3.16
C GLU A 81 -15.52 7.16 -3.32
N THR A 82 -15.50 6.25 -4.29
CA THR A 82 -16.64 5.45 -4.71
C THR A 82 -16.32 3.98 -4.52
N GLU A 83 -16.87 3.40 -3.45
CA GLU A 83 -16.67 2.01 -3.06
C GLU A 83 -17.78 1.13 -3.65
N VAL A 84 -17.39 0.07 -4.36
CA VAL A 84 -18.28 -1.01 -4.80
C VAL A 84 -18.40 -2.02 -3.67
N THR A 85 -19.62 -2.36 -3.28
CA THR A 85 -19.90 -3.27 -2.15
C THR A 85 -20.53 -4.59 -2.59
N LYS A 86 -21.01 -4.69 -3.82
CA LYS A 86 -21.59 -5.93 -4.37
C LYS A 86 -21.44 -6.00 -5.89
N LEU A 87 -21.23 -7.21 -6.40
CA LEU A 87 -21.33 -7.56 -7.82
C LEU A 87 -22.53 -8.49 -8.02
N ASN A 88 -23.53 -8.09 -8.84
CA ASN A 88 -24.64 -8.96 -9.22
C ASN A 88 -24.45 -9.42 -10.66
N LEU A 89 -23.98 -10.66 -10.83
CA LEU A 89 -23.70 -11.23 -12.16
C LEU A 89 -24.97 -11.56 -12.96
N GLU A 90 -26.05 -11.98 -12.28
CA GLU A 90 -27.32 -12.29 -12.96
C GLU A 90 -27.97 -11.06 -13.59
N GLU A 91 -27.80 -9.91 -12.94
CA GLU A 91 -28.40 -8.66 -13.36
C GLU A 91 -27.43 -7.74 -14.12
N ASN A 92 -26.17 -8.16 -14.28
CA ASN A 92 -25.06 -7.37 -14.83
C ASN A 92 -24.98 -5.95 -14.25
N ASN A 93 -25.01 -5.83 -12.91
CA ASN A 93 -24.76 -4.57 -12.22
C ASN A 93 -23.71 -4.69 -11.11
N VAL A 94 -23.15 -3.55 -10.74
CA VAL A 94 -22.39 -3.36 -9.50
C VAL A 94 -23.19 -2.43 -8.58
N VAL A 95 -23.11 -2.68 -7.27
CA VAL A 95 -23.77 -1.86 -6.26
C VAL A 95 -22.71 -1.03 -5.54
N LEU A 96 -22.93 0.28 -5.48
CA LEU A 96 -22.09 1.20 -4.74
C LEU A 96 -22.49 1.23 -3.27
N LYS A 97 -21.58 1.67 -2.41
CA LYS A 97 -21.85 1.89 -0.97
C LYS A 97 -23.03 2.81 -0.69
N THR A 98 -23.31 3.74 -1.61
CA THR A 98 -24.46 4.66 -1.55
C THR A 98 -25.81 3.97 -1.83
N GLY A 99 -25.79 2.73 -2.33
CA GLY A 99 -26.97 2.01 -2.83
C GLY A 99 -27.25 2.23 -4.31
N GLU A 100 -26.50 3.09 -5.00
CA GLU A 100 -26.60 3.25 -6.46
C GLU A 100 -26.20 1.96 -7.19
N GLU A 101 -26.95 1.58 -8.21
CA GLU A 101 -26.64 0.44 -9.07
C GLU A 101 -26.19 0.89 -10.46
N LEU A 102 -25.05 0.36 -10.91
CA LEU A 102 -24.48 0.63 -12.22
C LEU A 102 -24.50 -0.63 -13.09
N LYS A 103 -25.32 -0.61 -14.15
CA LYS A 103 -25.38 -1.66 -15.17
C LYS A 103 -24.16 -1.61 -16.08
N TYR A 104 -23.66 -2.77 -16.50
CA TYR A 104 -22.55 -2.90 -17.44
C TYR A 104 -22.85 -3.91 -18.56
N ASP A 105 -22.23 -3.73 -19.72
CA ASP A 105 -22.08 -4.80 -20.72
C ASP A 105 -20.76 -5.56 -20.47
N PHE A 106 -19.73 -4.85 -20.02
CA PHE A 106 -18.42 -5.41 -19.69
C PHE A 106 -17.97 -4.92 -18.32
N LEU A 107 -17.50 -5.85 -17.48
CA LEU A 107 -16.94 -5.57 -16.15
C LEU A 107 -15.46 -5.93 -16.11
N VAL A 108 -14.64 -5.01 -15.59
CA VAL A 108 -13.23 -5.24 -15.30
C VAL A 108 -13.01 -5.15 -13.79
N ILE A 109 -12.56 -6.25 -13.18
CA ILE A 109 -12.20 -6.29 -11.75
C ILE A 109 -10.70 -6.02 -11.63
N ALA A 110 -10.34 -4.84 -11.12
CA ALA A 110 -8.98 -4.34 -10.96
C ALA A 110 -8.74 -3.82 -9.53
N THR A 111 -9.39 -4.44 -8.54
CA THR A 111 -9.40 -4.10 -7.10
C THR A 111 -8.05 -4.30 -6.41
N GLY A 112 -7.13 -5.03 -7.03
CA GLY A 112 -5.75 -5.15 -6.56
C GLY A 112 -5.64 -6.01 -5.31
N ARG A 113 -5.04 -5.45 -4.26
CA ARG A 113 -4.66 -6.17 -3.04
C ARG A 113 -4.95 -5.35 -1.80
N LYS A 114 -5.19 -6.05 -0.71
CA LYS A 114 -5.35 -5.48 0.62
C LYS A 114 -4.29 -5.98 1.58
N GLN A 115 -4.15 -5.24 2.66
CA GLN A 115 -3.31 -5.56 3.80
C GLN A 115 -4.04 -5.11 5.06
N PHE A 116 -3.81 -5.78 6.18
CA PHE A 116 -4.44 -5.45 7.46
C PHE A 116 -3.43 -5.56 8.60
N VAL A 117 -3.68 -4.79 9.67
CA VAL A 117 -3.03 -4.95 10.97
C VAL A 117 -3.94 -5.82 11.83
N LYS A 118 -3.41 -6.93 12.35
CA LYS A 118 -4.15 -7.81 13.28
C LYS A 118 -3.68 -7.66 14.71
N GLU A 119 -2.49 -7.12 14.88
CA GLU A 119 -1.72 -7.16 16.12
C GLU A 119 -2.25 -6.17 17.17
N THR A 120 -2.89 -5.07 16.75
CA THR A 120 -3.35 -4.02 17.67
C THR A 120 -4.24 -2.96 17.00
N GLU A 121 -4.93 -2.17 17.82
CA GLU A 121 -5.66 -0.94 17.44
C GLU A 121 -4.89 0.34 17.87
N LEU A 122 -3.68 0.22 18.42
CA LEU A 122 -2.87 1.36 18.83
C LEU A 122 -2.53 2.28 17.64
N GLU A 123 -2.52 3.59 17.89
CA GLU A 123 -1.93 4.55 16.96
C GLU A 123 -0.42 4.28 16.79
N GLY A 124 0.14 4.69 15.66
CA GLY A 124 1.56 4.45 15.36
C GLY A 124 1.82 3.10 14.68
N VAL A 125 0.79 2.28 14.44
CA VAL A 125 0.91 1.02 13.67
C VAL A 125 0.22 1.16 12.33
N TYR A 126 0.94 0.89 11.25
CA TYR A 126 0.49 1.15 9.88
C TYR A 126 0.78 -0.03 8.94
N THR A 127 -0.04 -0.15 7.89
CA THR A 127 0.33 -0.79 6.63
C THR A 127 1.02 0.23 5.73
N PHE A 128 1.61 -0.21 4.62
CA PHE A 128 2.15 0.71 3.61
C PHE A 128 1.80 0.23 2.20
N ASN A 129 0.56 0.46 1.79
CA ASN A 129 0.02 -0.05 0.51
C ASN A 129 -0.43 1.05 -0.46
N ASN A 130 -0.93 2.18 0.02
CA ASN A 130 -1.52 3.24 -0.80
C ASN A 130 -1.12 4.66 -0.32
N GLU A 131 -1.64 5.70 -0.99
CA GLU A 131 -1.33 7.09 -0.65
C GLU A 131 -1.77 7.46 0.77
N ALA A 132 -2.91 6.96 1.25
CA ALA A 132 -3.45 7.30 2.56
C ALA A 132 -2.59 6.72 3.67
N ASP A 133 -2.03 5.52 3.47
CA ASP A 133 -1.01 4.95 4.34
C ASP A 133 0.25 5.83 4.35
N ALA A 134 0.72 6.27 3.17
CA ALA A 134 1.89 7.14 3.07
C ALA A 134 1.67 8.48 3.80
N GLU A 135 0.52 9.12 3.63
CA GLU A 135 0.15 10.38 4.31
C GLU A 135 0.14 10.20 5.83
N LYS A 136 -0.44 9.09 6.33
CA LYS A 136 -0.44 8.77 7.76
C LYS A 136 0.98 8.54 8.31
N ILE A 137 1.82 7.84 7.56
CA ILE A 137 3.20 7.56 7.95
C ILE A 137 4.02 8.85 7.95
N GLU A 138 3.90 9.68 6.92
CA GLU A 138 4.59 10.98 6.85
C GLU A 138 4.18 11.90 7.99
N ALA A 139 2.87 11.99 8.26
CA ALA A 139 2.36 12.74 9.41
C ALA A 139 2.96 12.22 10.73
N ALA A 140 3.00 10.89 10.92
CA ALA A 140 3.56 10.27 12.11
C ALA A 140 5.06 10.58 12.28
N MET A 141 5.83 10.55 11.18
CA MET A 141 7.27 10.87 11.21
C MET A 141 7.56 12.32 11.64
N ASN A 142 6.61 13.23 11.43
CA ASN A 142 6.76 14.65 11.77
C ASN A 142 6.25 14.99 13.18
N VAL A 143 5.69 14.02 13.92
CA VAL A 143 5.26 14.23 15.31
C VAL A 143 6.47 14.38 16.23
N GLU A 144 6.44 15.39 17.10
CA GLU A 144 7.51 15.62 18.08
C GLU A 144 7.70 14.40 18.99
N GLY A 145 8.96 14.02 19.19
CA GLY A 145 9.32 12.89 20.06
C GLY A 145 9.30 11.52 19.37
N VAL A 146 8.83 11.42 18.13
CA VAL A 146 8.97 10.20 17.31
C VAL A 146 10.43 10.02 16.91
N LYS A 147 11.06 8.93 17.35
CA LYS A 147 12.50 8.69 17.18
C LYS A 147 12.83 7.30 16.69
N SER A 148 11.88 6.38 16.70
CA SER A 148 12.13 4.97 16.45
C SER A 148 11.07 4.35 15.53
N ALA A 149 11.53 3.48 14.64
CA ALA A 149 10.67 2.75 13.72
C ALA A 149 11.00 1.26 13.72
N TYR A 150 9.96 0.44 13.67
CA TYR A 150 10.04 -1.01 13.57
C TYR A 150 9.28 -1.51 12.34
N ILE A 151 9.92 -2.32 11.52
CA ILE A 151 9.30 -2.88 10.31
C ILE A 151 9.23 -4.40 10.45
N ARG A 152 8.02 -4.96 10.44
CA ARG A 152 7.80 -6.40 10.30
C ARG A 152 7.71 -6.77 8.82
N GLY A 153 8.85 -7.05 8.20
CA GLY A 153 8.93 -7.46 6.80
C GLY A 153 10.25 -7.10 6.14
N ARG A 154 10.93 -8.12 5.59
CA ARG A 154 12.22 -8.00 4.89
C ARG A 154 12.12 -7.97 3.35
N GLY A 155 10.92 -7.64 2.85
CA GLY A 155 10.62 -7.49 1.42
C GLY A 155 10.85 -6.06 0.93
N ILE A 156 10.66 -5.82 -0.36
CA ILE A 156 10.92 -4.51 -1.01
C ILE A 156 10.24 -3.36 -0.28
N ILE A 157 8.94 -3.48 0.02
CA ILE A 157 8.16 -2.43 0.69
C ILE A 157 8.75 -2.10 2.07
N GLY A 158 9.04 -3.12 2.88
CA GLY A 158 9.61 -2.96 4.21
C GLY A 158 10.99 -2.33 4.19
N LEU A 159 11.86 -2.73 3.25
CA LEU A 159 13.19 -2.16 3.09
C LEU A 159 13.15 -0.71 2.58
N GLN A 160 12.21 -0.38 1.68
CA GLN A 160 12.05 0.99 1.21
C GLN A 160 11.54 1.92 2.32
N ALA A 161 10.59 1.47 3.15
CA ALA A 161 10.15 2.18 4.34
C ALA A 161 11.30 2.36 5.35
N ALA A 162 12.07 1.30 5.61
CA ALA A 162 13.21 1.37 6.52
C ALA A 162 14.27 2.38 6.09
N ALA A 163 14.57 2.43 4.79
CA ALA A 163 15.46 3.44 4.22
C ALA A 163 14.89 4.85 4.34
N ALA A 164 13.58 5.04 4.13
CA ALA A 164 12.93 6.35 4.34
C ALA A 164 13.05 6.82 5.79
N PHE A 165 12.75 5.96 6.76
CA PHE A 165 12.85 6.27 8.18
C PHE A 165 14.28 6.59 8.62
N SER A 166 15.26 5.78 8.19
CA SER A 166 16.66 6.04 8.49
C SER A 166 17.14 7.38 7.93
N ILE A 167 16.85 7.68 6.66
CA ILE A 167 17.20 8.97 6.02
C ILE A 167 16.59 10.15 6.79
N ARG A 168 15.42 9.95 7.40
CA ARG A 168 14.70 10.96 8.18
C ARG A 168 15.10 10.97 9.65
N GLY A 169 16.13 10.23 10.03
CA GLY A 169 16.76 10.26 11.35
C GLY A 169 16.14 9.32 12.39
N LEU A 170 15.21 8.44 12.00
CA LEU A 170 14.59 7.49 12.93
C LEU A 170 15.50 6.27 13.13
N LYS A 171 15.67 5.87 14.39
CA LYS A 171 16.32 4.61 14.74
C LYS A 171 15.47 3.46 14.24
N THR A 172 15.95 2.79 13.19
CA THR A 172 15.12 1.87 12.40
C THR A 172 15.55 0.42 12.59
N THR A 173 14.59 -0.45 12.91
CA THR A 173 14.80 -1.90 13.01
C THR A 173 13.90 -2.64 12.01
N VAL A 174 14.47 -3.53 11.21
CA VAL A 174 13.74 -4.44 10.32
C VAL A 174 13.80 -5.84 10.90
N HIS A 175 12.64 -6.45 11.12
CA HIS A 175 12.50 -7.81 11.60
C HIS A 175 11.82 -8.69 10.55
N GLY A 176 12.42 -9.85 10.30
CA GLY A 176 11.89 -10.85 9.38
C GLY A 176 12.51 -12.21 9.65
N GLY A 177 12.03 -13.23 8.94
CA GLY A 177 12.60 -14.58 9.01
C GLY A 177 14.08 -14.63 8.56
N PRO A 178 14.78 -15.76 8.78
CA PRO A 178 16.10 -16.06 8.20
C PRO A 178 15.99 -16.60 6.75
N PRO A 179 17.08 -16.66 5.96
CA PRO A 179 18.44 -16.25 6.29
C PRO A 179 18.81 -14.82 5.83
N SER A 180 18.20 -14.31 4.76
CA SER A 180 18.67 -13.12 4.04
C SER A 180 17.55 -12.10 3.73
N LEU A 181 17.88 -10.93 3.21
CA LEU A 181 16.88 -9.99 2.71
C LEU A 181 16.32 -10.41 1.34
N LEU A 182 15.12 -9.91 1.01
CA LEU A 182 14.50 -10.10 -0.31
C LEU A 182 14.44 -11.56 -0.81
N PRO A 183 14.01 -12.53 0.03
CA PRO A 183 14.09 -13.97 -0.30
C PRO A 183 13.24 -14.40 -1.50
N SER A 184 12.30 -13.57 -1.96
CA SER A 184 11.48 -13.82 -3.16
C SER A 184 12.10 -13.27 -4.45
N SER A 185 13.24 -12.58 -4.35
CA SER A 185 13.85 -11.87 -5.48
C SER A 185 15.35 -12.09 -5.60
N LEU A 186 16.03 -12.45 -4.50
CA LEU A 186 17.48 -12.58 -4.43
C LEU A 186 17.89 -13.86 -3.72
N ASP A 187 19.02 -14.42 -4.17
CA ASP A 187 19.73 -15.45 -3.43
C ASP A 187 20.33 -14.89 -2.13
N PRO A 188 20.65 -15.74 -1.13
CA PRO A 188 21.09 -15.28 0.17
C PRO A 188 22.32 -14.37 0.16
N ASP A 189 23.33 -14.69 -0.63
CA ASP A 189 24.56 -13.91 -0.78
C ASP A 189 24.30 -12.50 -1.37
N MET A 190 23.40 -12.39 -2.34
CA MET A 190 22.94 -11.11 -2.88
C MET A 190 22.15 -10.31 -1.83
N GLY A 191 21.29 -10.99 -1.06
CA GLY A 191 20.54 -10.38 0.04
C GLY A 191 21.44 -9.83 1.15
N ASP A 192 22.56 -10.52 1.42
CA ASP A 192 23.56 -10.09 2.40
C ASP A 192 24.29 -8.82 1.94
N MET A 193 24.60 -8.68 0.66
CA MET A 193 25.15 -7.42 0.10
C MET A 193 24.21 -6.23 0.33
N VAL A 194 22.89 -6.43 0.15
CA VAL A 194 21.88 -5.39 0.42
C VAL A 194 21.84 -5.07 1.90
N LYS A 195 21.85 -6.10 2.77
CA LYS A 195 21.86 -5.95 4.22
C LYS A 195 23.05 -5.12 4.68
N GLU A 196 24.26 -5.48 4.28
CA GLU A 196 25.49 -4.76 4.63
C GLU A 196 25.44 -3.29 4.21
N ARG A 197 24.90 -3.00 3.02
CA ARG A 197 24.76 -1.63 2.53
C ARG A 197 23.79 -0.81 3.39
N MET A 198 22.66 -1.40 3.79
CA MET A 198 21.64 -0.75 4.61
C MET A 198 22.05 -0.64 6.09
N GLU A 199 22.85 -1.58 6.61
CA GLU A 199 23.44 -1.48 7.95
C GLU A 199 24.41 -0.29 8.07
N LYS A 200 25.17 -0.01 7.00
CA LYS A 200 26.00 1.21 6.91
C LYS A 200 25.16 2.50 6.92
N GLU A 201 23.88 2.41 6.61
CA GLU A 201 22.91 3.50 6.71
C GLU A 201 22.19 3.49 8.07
N GLY A 202 22.69 2.76 9.07
CA GLY A 202 22.18 2.79 10.44
C GLY A 202 20.92 1.95 10.69
N ILE A 203 20.53 1.09 9.74
CA ILE A 203 19.38 0.21 9.88
C ILE A 203 19.81 -1.07 10.60
N ARG A 204 19.11 -1.41 11.68
CA ARG A 204 19.30 -2.67 12.41
C ARG A 204 18.47 -3.77 11.76
N PHE A 205 19.06 -4.94 11.50
CA PHE A 205 18.33 -6.12 11.04
C PHE A 205 18.28 -7.20 12.11
N ILE A 206 17.09 -7.78 12.29
CA ILE A 206 16.85 -8.97 13.11
C ILE A 206 16.27 -10.02 12.16
N LEU A 207 17.10 -10.97 11.73
CA LEU A 207 16.74 -12.02 10.77
C LEU A 207 16.66 -13.38 11.47
N ASP A 208 15.59 -13.59 12.21
CA ASP A 208 15.37 -14.81 13.00
C ASP A 208 13.90 -15.25 12.97
N ARG A 209 13.60 -16.35 13.66
CA ARG A 209 12.26 -16.94 13.67
C ARG A 209 11.38 -16.44 14.82
N ARG A 210 11.86 -15.49 15.64
CA ARG A 210 11.03 -14.95 16.73
C ARG A 210 9.84 -14.23 16.10
N GLU A 211 8.66 -14.39 16.69
CA GLU A 211 7.46 -13.67 16.29
C GLU A 211 7.21 -12.48 17.22
N ILE A 212 6.37 -11.54 16.76
CA ILE A 212 5.89 -10.45 17.60
C ILE A 212 4.88 -11.04 18.59
N THR A 213 5.10 -10.83 19.88
CA THR A 213 4.20 -11.29 20.94
C THR A 213 3.38 -10.17 21.56
N ALA A 214 3.84 -8.92 21.44
CA ALA A 214 3.06 -7.75 21.84
C ALA A 214 3.54 -6.48 21.11
N ILE A 215 2.60 -5.55 20.89
CA ILE A 215 2.90 -4.15 20.63
C ILE A 215 2.41 -3.37 21.86
N LYS A 216 3.35 -2.76 22.59
CA LYS A 216 3.03 -1.99 23.79
C LYS A 216 2.85 -0.53 23.43
N GLY A 217 1.89 0.11 24.09
CA GLY A 217 1.61 1.53 23.90
C GLY A 217 1.48 2.29 25.21
N HIS A 218 1.57 3.61 25.10
CA HIS A 218 1.28 4.58 26.15
C HIS A 218 0.29 5.59 25.59
N GLU A 219 -0.77 5.92 26.34
CA GLU A 219 -1.83 6.85 25.90
C GLU A 219 -2.42 6.49 24.52
N GLY A 220 -2.59 5.19 24.25
CA GLY A 220 -3.17 4.70 22.99
C GLY A 220 -2.21 4.68 21.79
N ARG A 221 -0.93 5.04 21.96
CA ARG A 221 0.08 5.04 20.89
C ARG A 221 1.19 4.04 21.13
N ALA A 222 1.64 3.37 20.07
CA ALA A 222 2.76 2.43 20.10
C ALA A 222 4.05 3.08 20.63
N LYS A 223 4.77 2.32 21.44
CA LYS A 223 6.07 2.71 22.02
C LYS A 223 7.13 1.63 21.92
N SER A 224 6.73 0.37 21.84
CA SER A 224 7.65 -0.74 21.63
C SER A 224 6.97 -1.96 21.02
N VAL A 225 7.80 -2.81 20.43
CA VAL A 225 7.43 -4.14 19.93
C VAL A 225 8.21 -5.16 20.73
N VAL A 226 7.51 -6.18 21.24
CA VAL A 226 8.13 -7.33 21.92
C VAL A 226 8.17 -8.50 20.95
N ILE A 227 9.35 -9.08 20.78
CA ILE A 227 9.55 -10.31 20.01
C ILE A 227 10.03 -11.44 20.90
N GLY A 228 9.71 -12.68 20.53
CA GLY A 228 10.09 -13.88 21.27
C GLY A 228 8.99 -14.35 22.23
N GLU A 229 8.72 -15.66 22.21
CA GLU A 229 7.67 -16.28 23.03
C GLU A 229 8.17 -16.66 24.42
N LYS A 230 9.38 -17.21 24.49
CA LYS A 230 10.01 -17.62 25.75
C LYS A 230 10.65 -16.42 26.45
N GLU A 231 10.57 -16.39 27.78
CA GLU A 231 11.03 -15.26 28.59
C GLU A 231 12.52 -14.94 28.36
N GLU A 232 13.35 -15.96 28.20
CA GLU A 232 14.78 -15.83 27.93
C GLU A 232 15.13 -15.34 26.52
N GLU A 233 14.19 -15.41 25.57
CA GLU A 233 14.34 -14.96 24.18
C GLU A 233 13.68 -13.60 23.92
N LYS A 234 12.92 -13.08 24.90
CA LYS A 234 12.16 -11.84 24.77
C LYS A 234 13.09 -10.65 24.59
N GLU A 235 12.79 -9.87 23.57
CA GLU A 235 13.45 -8.61 23.30
C GLU A 235 12.39 -7.54 23.08
N GLU A 236 12.46 -6.46 23.86
CA GLU A 236 11.62 -5.28 23.68
C GLU A 236 12.38 -4.21 22.91
N ILE A 237 11.81 -3.80 21.78
CA ILE A 237 12.43 -2.90 20.82
C ILE A 237 11.62 -1.60 20.78
N PRO A 238 12.20 -0.44 21.12
CA PRO A 238 11.52 0.84 21.00
C PRO A 238 11.04 1.09 19.57
N ALA A 239 9.78 1.50 19.44
CA ALA A 239 9.13 1.76 18.16
C ALA A 239 7.95 2.72 18.35
N ASP A 240 8.13 3.96 17.90
CA ASP A 240 7.05 4.96 17.83
C ASP A 240 6.21 4.78 16.55
N ILE A 241 6.83 4.22 15.50
CA ILE A 241 6.19 3.83 14.25
C ILE A 241 6.43 2.33 14.03
N VAL A 242 5.37 1.58 13.77
CA VAL A 242 5.41 0.17 13.43
C VAL A 242 4.81 -0.03 12.04
N ILE A 243 5.58 -0.59 11.10
CA ILE A 243 5.06 -1.00 9.79
C ILE A 243 4.86 -2.50 9.78
N ILE A 244 3.62 -2.94 9.55
CA ILE A 244 3.32 -4.34 9.30
C ILE A 244 3.39 -4.58 7.79
N GLY A 245 4.41 -5.31 7.35
CA GLY A 245 4.67 -5.67 5.95
C GLY A 245 4.28 -7.11 5.61
N LYS A 246 3.45 -7.76 6.44
CA LYS A 246 2.91 -9.11 6.21
C LYS A 246 1.44 -9.05 5.78
N TRP A 247 0.90 -10.19 5.34
CA TRP A 247 -0.55 -10.39 5.12
C TRP A 247 -1.16 -9.67 3.92
N MET A 248 -0.38 -9.52 2.85
CA MET A 248 -0.90 -8.99 1.60
C MET A 248 -1.67 -10.09 0.84
N THR A 249 -2.95 -9.85 0.57
CA THR A 249 -3.83 -10.79 -0.15
C THR A 249 -4.56 -10.07 -1.29
N PRO A 250 -5.02 -10.78 -2.33
CA PRO A 250 -5.94 -10.20 -3.31
C PRO A 250 -7.16 -9.56 -2.63
N GLU A 251 -7.61 -8.41 -3.13
CA GLU A 251 -8.86 -7.77 -2.71
C GLU A 251 -9.98 -8.30 -3.62
N VAL A 252 -10.61 -9.39 -3.19
CA VAL A 252 -11.60 -10.15 -4.00
C VAL A 252 -12.81 -10.57 -3.18
N ASP A 253 -13.05 -9.87 -2.06
CA ASP A 253 -14.24 -10.07 -1.22
C ASP A 253 -15.50 -9.55 -1.92
#